data_AF-A0A2V6MD45-F1
#
_entry.id   AF-A0A2V6MD45-F1
#
_cell.length_a   1.000
_cell.length_b   1.000
_cell.length_c   1.000
_cell.angle_alpha   90.00
_cell.angle_beta   90.00
_cell.angle_gamma   90.00
#
_symmetry.space_group_name_H-M   'P 1'
#
loop_
_entity.id
_entity.type
_entity.pdbx_description
1 polymer ?
#
loop_
_entity_poly.entity_id
_entity_poly.type
_entity_poly.pdbx_seq_one_letter_code
_entity_poly.pdbx_strand_id
1 'polypeptide(L)'
;DYMLRYMGQVFVGGALGPPFGHIFAVVVSIVFGLLLLSASNTAIVDLIAIQFLMSRDRELPKIFQRLNKWGVPSAGMLLATIVPMLLVILVKDMAGLADLYAVGVVGAIATNLGATSTDRKLSIKSWERTLMFATFIVMAAIELSLLIDKPNARYFAVTILAVGLILRGLVQERRMKKEVAPLLPASTPMQLTRNESASSDAGTGEAILCPFAAPGARPISLCARRARPADGSICSSCASSVL
;
A
#
# COMPACT_ATOMS: atom_id res chain seq x y z
N ASP A 1 -15.98 -2.21 -25.08
CA ASP A 1 -15.04 -2.48 -26.20
C ASP A 1 -15.67 -2.79 -27.56
N TYR A 2 -16.96 -2.49 -27.73
CA TYR A 2 -17.63 -2.66 -29.03
C TYR A 2 -16.99 -1.80 -30.13
N MET A 3 -16.52 -0.58 -29.79
CA MET A 3 -15.87 0.31 -30.76
C MET A 3 -14.52 -0.21 -31.25
N LEU A 4 -13.67 -0.78 -30.39
CA LEU A 4 -12.38 -1.36 -30.79
C LEU A 4 -12.57 -2.56 -31.72
N ARG A 5 -13.51 -3.44 -31.36
CA ARG A 5 -13.90 -4.58 -32.20
C ARG A 5 -14.45 -4.11 -33.55
N TYR A 6 -15.30 -3.09 -33.55
CA TYR A 6 -15.90 -2.51 -34.75
C TYR A 6 -14.85 -1.84 -35.65
N MET A 7 -13.95 -1.03 -35.08
CA MET A 7 -12.85 -0.41 -35.83
C MET A 7 -11.94 -1.47 -36.44
N GLY A 8 -11.55 -2.49 -35.67
CA GLY A 8 -10.78 -3.61 -36.19
C GLY A 8 -11.47 -4.30 -37.38
N GLN A 9 -12.78 -4.52 -37.29
CA GLN A 9 -13.57 -5.11 -38.37
C GLN A 9 -13.61 -4.22 -39.62
N VAL A 10 -13.82 -2.91 -39.46
CA VAL A 10 -13.97 -1.97 -40.58
C VAL A 10 -12.63 -1.74 -41.29
N PHE A 11 -11.54 -1.51 -40.55
CA PHE A 11 -10.22 -1.26 -41.17
C PHE A 11 -9.65 -2.51 -41.85
N VAL A 12 -9.72 -3.66 -41.19
CA VAL A 12 -9.21 -4.92 -41.76
C VAL A 12 -10.14 -5.45 -42.84
N GLY A 13 -11.46 -5.27 -42.66
CA GLY A 13 -12.46 -5.63 -43.67
C GLY A 13 -12.32 -4.82 -44.96
N GLY A 14 -11.96 -3.54 -44.85
CA GLY A 14 -11.71 -2.68 -46.01
C GLY A 14 -10.40 -2.99 -46.75
N ALA A 15 -9.37 -3.46 -46.04
CA ALA A 15 -8.05 -3.74 -46.64
C ALA A 15 -7.89 -5.16 -47.19
N LEU A 16 -8.40 -6.17 -46.47
CA LEU A 16 -8.17 -7.60 -46.76
C LEU A 16 -9.47 -8.37 -47.08
N GLY A 17 -10.61 -7.70 -47.01
CA GLY A 17 -11.92 -8.23 -47.32
C GLY A 17 -12.77 -8.61 -46.09
N PRO A 18 -14.10 -8.72 -46.25
CA PRO A 18 -15.05 -8.94 -45.15
C PRO A 18 -14.75 -10.11 -44.20
N PRO A 19 -14.34 -11.32 -44.67
CA PRO A 19 -14.13 -12.45 -43.76
C PRO A 19 -12.93 -12.24 -42.83
N PHE A 20 -11.87 -11.57 -43.30
CA PHE A 20 -10.68 -11.27 -42.48
C PHE A 20 -10.98 -10.24 -41.39
N GLY A 21 -11.88 -9.26 -41.66
CA GLY A 21 -12.32 -8.30 -40.66
C GLY A 21 -13.03 -8.96 -39.46
N HIS A 22 -13.87 -9.97 -39.69
CA HIS A 22 -14.55 -10.69 -38.62
C HIS A 22 -13.59 -11.51 -37.76
N ILE A 23 -12.64 -12.21 -38.36
CA ILE A 23 -11.63 -13.01 -37.64
C ILE A 23 -10.79 -12.07 -36.75
N PHE A 24 -10.33 -10.95 -37.30
CA PHE A 24 -9.54 -9.97 -36.56
C PHE A 24 -10.30 -9.38 -35.36
N ALA A 25 -11.59 -9.07 -35.54
CA ALA A 25 -12.46 -8.57 -34.48
C ALA A 25 -12.58 -9.55 -33.30
N VAL A 26 -12.63 -10.87 -33.58
CA VAL A 26 -12.64 -11.92 -32.55
C VAL A 26 -11.29 -11.95 -31.81
N VAL A 27 -10.18 -11.91 -32.56
CA VAL A 27 -8.82 -11.89 -31.96
C VAL A 27 -8.64 -10.70 -31.02
N VAL A 28 -9.00 -9.48 -31.45
CA VAL A 28 -8.92 -8.28 -30.60
C VAL A 28 -9.76 -8.44 -29.33
N SER A 29 -10.95 -9.03 -29.43
CA SER A 29 -11.82 -9.26 -28.27
C SER A 29 -11.20 -10.24 -27.27
N ILE A 30 -10.55 -11.31 -27.76
CA ILE A 30 -9.84 -12.29 -26.92
C ILE A 30 -8.65 -11.64 -26.23
N VAL A 31 -7.82 -10.91 -26.98
CA VAL A 31 -6.64 -10.21 -26.43
C VAL A 31 -7.08 -9.20 -25.37
N PHE A 32 -8.11 -8.41 -25.65
CA PHE A 32 -8.63 -7.44 -24.69
C PHE A 32 -9.18 -8.12 -23.42
N GLY A 33 -9.88 -9.23 -23.56
CA GLY A 33 -10.33 -10.05 -22.42
C GLY A 33 -9.17 -10.54 -21.56
N LEU A 34 -8.09 -11.03 -22.19
CA LEU A 34 -6.87 -11.45 -21.48
C LEU A 34 -6.14 -10.29 -20.79
N LEU A 35 -6.10 -9.12 -21.42
CA LEU A 35 -5.50 -7.91 -20.85
C LEU A 35 -6.27 -7.44 -19.59
N LEU A 36 -7.61 -7.42 -19.65
CA LEU A 36 -8.43 -7.07 -18.49
C LEU A 36 -8.30 -8.08 -17.35
N LEU A 37 -8.24 -9.37 -17.67
CA LEU A 37 -8.03 -10.43 -16.68
C LEU A 37 -6.68 -10.25 -15.97
N SER A 38 -5.62 -9.97 -16.74
CA SER A 38 -4.27 -9.70 -16.21
C SER A 38 -4.26 -8.47 -15.29
N ALA A 39 -4.84 -7.35 -15.74
CA ALA A 39 -4.92 -6.12 -14.94
C ALA A 39 -5.68 -6.34 -13.62
N SER A 40 -6.78 -7.10 -13.65
CA SER A 40 -7.55 -7.42 -12.45
C SER A 40 -6.76 -8.27 -11.46
N ASN A 41 -5.96 -9.23 -11.96
CA ASN A 41 -5.08 -10.05 -11.12
C ASN A 41 -4.02 -9.19 -10.42
N THR A 42 -3.37 -8.26 -11.13
CA THR A 42 -2.40 -7.32 -10.54
C THR A 42 -3.06 -6.46 -9.46
N ALA A 43 -4.25 -5.91 -9.73
CA ALA A 43 -4.96 -5.07 -8.77
C ALA A 43 -5.32 -5.81 -7.47
N ILE A 44 -5.73 -7.09 -7.55
CA ILE A 44 -6.01 -7.91 -6.36
C ILE A 44 -4.74 -8.13 -5.54
N VAL A 45 -3.62 -8.46 -6.20
CA VAL A 45 -2.33 -8.67 -5.53
C VAL A 45 -1.84 -7.39 -4.84
N ASP A 46 -1.95 -6.24 -5.52
CA ASP A 46 -1.58 -4.94 -4.97
C ASP A 46 -2.41 -4.56 -3.75
N LEU A 47 -3.73 -4.80 -3.78
CA LEU A 47 -4.60 -4.58 -2.62
C LEU A 47 -4.17 -5.43 -1.42
N ILE A 48 -3.80 -6.70 -1.64
CA ILE A 48 -3.31 -7.58 -0.58
C ILE A 48 -1.99 -7.06 0.00
N ALA A 49 -1.06 -6.64 -0.88
CA ALA A 49 0.25 -6.11 -0.48
C ALA A 49 0.12 -4.82 0.33
N ILE A 50 -0.72 -3.87 -0.12
CA ILE A 50 -0.94 -2.60 0.57
C ILE A 50 -1.56 -2.83 1.96
N GLN A 51 -2.53 -3.74 2.10
CA GLN A 51 -3.11 -4.08 3.41
C GLN A 51 -2.06 -4.71 4.34
N PHE A 52 -1.20 -5.59 3.81
CA PHE A 52 -0.11 -6.18 4.57
C PHE A 52 0.88 -5.11 5.05
N LEU A 53 1.30 -4.20 4.16
CA LEU A 53 2.20 -3.09 4.49
C LEU A 53 1.60 -2.16 5.56
N MET A 54 0.35 -1.73 5.39
CA MET A 54 -0.35 -0.92 6.40
C MET A 54 -0.50 -1.66 7.74
N SER A 55 -0.66 -2.99 7.71
CA SER A 55 -0.68 -3.77 8.95
C SER A 55 0.67 -3.81 9.64
N ARG A 56 1.79 -3.80 8.89
CA ARG A 56 3.15 -3.71 9.45
C ARG A 56 3.43 -2.35 10.07
N ASP A 57 2.91 -1.29 9.46
CA ASP A 57 2.94 0.08 10.02
C ASP A 57 1.98 0.28 11.20
N ARG A 58 1.28 -0.79 11.63
CA ARG A 58 0.32 -0.83 12.73
C ARG A 58 -0.95 0.03 12.51
N GLU A 59 -1.22 0.44 11.27
CA GLU A 59 -2.44 1.15 10.87
C GLU A 59 -3.64 0.19 10.76
N LEU A 60 -3.40 -1.07 10.42
CA LEU A 60 -4.42 -2.13 10.37
C LEU A 60 -4.22 -3.16 11.50
N PRO A 61 -5.29 -3.86 11.95
CA PRO A 61 -5.19 -4.83 13.04
C PRO A 61 -4.27 -6.00 12.68
N LYS A 62 -3.62 -6.60 13.71
CA LYS A 62 -2.64 -7.69 13.55
C LYS A 62 -3.17 -8.92 12.79
N ILE A 63 -4.48 -9.05 12.63
CA ILE A 63 -5.10 -10.10 11.81
C ILE A 63 -4.63 -10.06 10.34
N PHE A 64 -4.32 -8.87 9.82
CA PHE A 64 -3.81 -8.68 8.45
C PHE A 64 -2.35 -9.08 8.28
N GLN A 65 -1.60 -9.29 9.38
CA GLN A 65 -0.23 -9.82 9.36
C GLN A 65 -0.19 -11.35 9.37
N ARG A 66 -1.33 -12.04 9.58
CA ARG A 66 -1.36 -13.49 9.72
C ARG A 66 -1.28 -14.14 8.33
N LEU A 67 -0.10 -14.67 8.00
CA LEU A 67 0.14 -15.40 6.77
C LEU A 67 -0.46 -16.81 6.84
N ASN A 68 -1.02 -17.27 5.73
CA ASN A 68 -1.39 -18.67 5.53
C ASN A 68 -0.14 -19.53 5.25
N LYS A 69 -0.28 -20.87 5.19
CA LYS A 69 0.79 -21.82 4.84
C LYS A 69 1.52 -21.48 3.54
N TRP A 70 0.85 -20.77 2.64
CA TRP A 70 1.34 -20.34 1.32
C TRP A 70 1.94 -18.93 1.30
N GLY A 71 2.11 -18.28 2.46
CA GLY A 71 2.76 -16.97 2.56
C GLY A 71 1.87 -15.75 2.26
N VAL A 72 0.57 -15.94 2.04
CA VAL A 72 -0.38 -14.85 1.73
C VAL A 72 -1.26 -14.52 2.95
N PRO A 73 -1.49 -13.24 3.28
CA PRO A 73 -2.35 -12.85 4.40
C PRO A 73 -3.82 -13.13 4.10
N SER A 74 -4.45 -13.99 4.91
CA SER A 74 -5.81 -14.50 4.64
C SER A 74 -6.89 -13.42 4.73
N ALA A 75 -6.80 -12.54 5.74
CA ALA A 75 -7.72 -11.42 5.90
C ALA A 75 -7.60 -10.40 4.75
N GLY A 76 -6.37 -10.16 4.27
CA GLY A 76 -6.11 -9.27 3.15
C GLY A 76 -6.71 -9.80 1.84
N MET A 77 -6.61 -11.11 1.60
CA MET A 77 -7.22 -11.77 0.44
C MET A 77 -8.74 -11.64 0.44
N LEU A 78 -9.38 -11.92 1.57
CA LEU A 78 -10.84 -11.82 1.71
C LEU A 78 -11.33 -10.41 1.40
N LEU A 79 -10.70 -9.39 1.98
CA LEU A 79 -11.09 -8.00 1.76
C LEU A 79 -10.78 -7.55 0.32
N ALA A 80 -9.61 -7.91 -0.22
CA ALA A 80 -9.21 -7.57 -1.59
C ALA A 80 -10.11 -8.19 -2.68
N THR A 81 -10.85 -9.26 -2.38
CA THR A 81 -11.85 -9.83 -3.29
C THR A 81 -13.24 -9.26 -3.07
N ILE A 82 -13.68 -9.14 -1.81
CA ILE A 82 -15.04 -8.66 -1.50
C ILE A 82 -15.22 -7.19 -1.87
N VAL A 83 -14.23 -6.32 -1.64
CA VAL A 83 -14.39 -4.87 -1.88
C VAL A 83 -14.59 -4.55 -3.36
N PRO A 84 -13.74 -5.02 -4.29
CA PRO A 84 -13.99 -4.81 -5.73
C PRO A 84 -15.29 -5.47 -6.20
N MET A 85 -15.64 -6.65 -5.67
CA MET A 85 -16.89 -7.34 -6.01
C MET A 85 -18.12 -6.51 -5.62
N LEU A 86 -18.16 -5.97 -4.39
CA LEU A 86 -19.24 -5.10 -3.93
C LEU A 86 -19.33 -3.83 -4.76
N LEU A 87 -18.18 -3.24 -5.11
CA LEU A 87 -18.13 -2.01 -5.90
C LEU A 87 -18.80 -2.20 -7.27
N VAL A 88 -18.51 -3.30 -7.98
CA VAL A 88 -19.14 -3.62 -9.28
C VAL A 88 -20.65 -3.89 -9.16
N ILE A 89 -21.11 -4.44 -8.03
CA ILE A 89 -22.55 -4.69 -7.79
C ILE A 89 -23.31 -3.38 -7.51
N LEU A 90 -22.68 -2.45 -6.78
CA LEU A 90 -23.25 -1.16 -6.41
C LEU A 90 -23.23 -0.17 -7.58
N VAL A 91 -22.12 -0.09 -8.32
CA VAL A 91 -21.95 0.80 -9.48
C VAL A 91 -22.11 -0.04 -10.74
N LYS A 92 -23.35 -0.16 -11.21
CA LYS A 92 -23.68 -0.98 -12.40
C LYS A 92 -23.30 -0.36 -13.74
N ASP A 93 -22.80 0.88 -13.75
CA ASP A 93 -22.46 1.61 -14.96
C ASP A 93 -20.93 1.74 -15.15
N MET A 94 -20.47 1.46 -16.36
CA MET A 94 -19.05 1.52 -16.74
C MET A 94 -18.52 2.96 -16.73
N ALA A 95 -19.34 3.94 -17.12
CA ALA A 95 -18.92 5.34 -17.07
C ALA A 95 -18.76 5.80 -15.61
N GLY A 96 -19.69 5.42 -14.73
CA GLY A 96 -19.56 5.67 -13.29
C GLY A 96 -18.33 5.01 -12.65
N LEU A 97 -17.99 3.77 -13.03
CA LEU A 97 -16.78 3.08 -12.56
C LEU A 97 -15.50 3.80 -13.02
N ALA A 98 -15.47 4.28 -14.27
CA ALA A 98 -14.33 5.02 -14.81
C ALA A 98 -14.15 6.37 -14.10
N ASP A 99 -15.25 7.10 -13.87
CA ASP A 99 -15.22 8.37 -13.12
C ASP A 99 -14.68 8.16 -11.70
N LEU A 100 -15.11 7.10 -11.01
CA LEU A 100 -14.64 6.77 -9.67
C LEU A 100 -13.17 6.37 -9.62
N TYR A 101 -12.72 5.57 -10.59
CA TYR A 101 -11.30 5.21 -10.75
C TYR A 101 -10.44 6.45 -10.99
N ALA A 102 -10.89 7.35 -11.88
CA ALA A 102 -10.18 8.58 -12.18
C ALA A 102 -10.01 9.45 -10.92
N VAL A 103 -11.07 9.68 -10.16
CA VAL A 103 -11.02 10.43 -8.90
C VAL A 103 -10.06 9.77 -7.90
N GLY A 104 -10.14 8.45 -7.72
CA GLY A 104 -9.28 7.73 -6.79
C GLY A 104 -7.78 7.79 -7.14
N VAL A 105 -7.42 7.51 -8.39
CA VAL A 105 -6.02 7.50 -8.82
C VAL A 105 -5.42 8.90 -8.86
N VAL A 106 -6.14 9.87 -9.41
CA VAL A 106 -5.67 11.27 -9.47
C VAL A 106 -5.49 11.81 -8.04
N GLY A 107 -6.44 11.57 -7.14
CA GLY A 107 -6.34 12.00 -5.74
C GLY A 107 -5.19 11.34 -4.97
N ALA A 108 -4.93 10.05 -5.20
CA ALA A 108 -3.79 9.35 -4.58
C ALA A 108 -2.44 9.92 -5.05
N ILE A 109 -2.29 10.16 -6.35
CA ILE A 109 -1.08 10.78 -6.93
C ILE A 109 -0.92 12.22 -6.44
N ALA A 110 -2.00 13.01 -6.47
CA ALA A 110 -2.00 14.39 -6.00
C ALA A 110 -1.61 14.47 -4.53
N THR A 111 -2.18 13.62 -3.67
CA THR A 111 -1.87 13.61 -2.23
C THR A 111 -0.40 13.25 -1.98
N ASN A 112 0.14 12.26 -2.69
CA ASN A 112 1.53 11.85 -2.54
C ASN A 112 2.51 12.96 -2.99
N LEU A 113 2.26 13.56 -4.15
CA LEU A 113 3.05 14.69 -4.66
C LEU A 113 2.92 15.93 -3.77
N GLY A 114 1.73 16.24 -3.30
CA GLY A 114 1.45 17.36 -2.40
C GLY A 114 2.17 17.22 -1.06
N ALA A 115 2.09 16.03 -0.44
CA ALA A 115 2.80 15.74 0.80
C ALA A 115 4.32 15.86 0.64
N THR A 116 4.88 15.29 -0.44
CA THR A 116 6.33 15.31 -0.70
C THR A 116 6.84 16.71 -1.07
N SER A 117 6.07 17.48 -1.85
CA SER A 117 6.46 18.84 -2.28
C SER A 117 6.35 19.87 -1.15
N THR A 118 5.42 19.68 -0.22
CA THR A 118 5.19 20.60 0.92
C THR A 118 6.08 20.28 2.12
N ASP A 119 6.61 19.06 2.23
CA ASP A 119 7.51 18.71 3.33
C ASP A 119 8.87 19.42 3.18
N ARG A 120 9.11 20.36 4.11
CA ARG A 120 10.35 21.14 4.20
C ARG A 120 11.52 20.36 4.79
N LYS A 121 11.28 19.22 5.43
CA LYS A 121 12.33 18.39 6.06
C LYS A 121 13.12 17.57 5.04
N LEU A 122 12.59 17.34 3.83
CA LEU A 122 13.37 16.68 2.78
C LEU A 122 14.37 17.66 2.16
N SER A 123 15.64 17.23 2.10
CA SER A 123 16.72 17.94 1.42
C SER A 123 16.64 17.68 -0.10
N ILE A 124 15.66 18.30 -0.75
CA ILE A 124 15.46 18.25 -2.21
C ILE A 124 15.83 19.60 -2.81
N LYS A 125 16.42 19.61 -4.01
CA LYS A 125 16.73 20.85 -4.73
C LYS A 125 15.44 21.64 -4.98
N SER A 126 15.49 22.96 -4.79
CA SER A 126 14.32 23.82 -4.96
C SER A 126 13.68 23.71 -6.35
N TRP A 127 14.46 23.45 -7.40
CA TRP A 127 13.93 23.25 -8.75
C TRP A 127 13.06 21.99 -8.87
N GLU A 128 13.55 20.86 -8.33
CA GLU A 128 12.82 19.59 -8.31
C GLU A 128 11.55 19.73 -7.45
N ARG A 129 11.64 20.42 -6.32
CA ARG A 129 10.48 20.71 -5.45
C ARG A 129 9.43 21.55 -6.17
N THR A 130 9.84 22.61 -6.88
CA THR A 130 8.90 23.45 -7.65
C THR A 130 8.24 22.65 -8.77
N LEU A 131 8.97 21.76 -9.46
CA LEU A 131 8.39 20.88 -10.48
C LEU A 131 7.33 19.95 -9.87
N MET A 132 7.66 19.26 -8.76
CA MET A 132 6.69 18.40 -8.06
C MET A 132 5.47 19.18 -7.53
N PHE A 133 5.66 20.43 -7.12
CA PHE A 133 4.56 21.29 -6.67
C PHE A 133 3.69 21.76 -7.84
N ALA A 134 4.29 22.09 -8.98
CA ALA A 134 3.55 22.45 -10.19
C ALA A 134 2.68 21.28 -10.69
N THR A 135 3.22 20.05 -10.69
CA THR A 135 2.44 18.87 -11.05
C THR A 135 1.34 18.57 -10.04
N PHE A 136 1.58 18.80 -8.74
CA PHE A 136 0.53 18.74 -7.72
C PHE A 136 -0.62 19.71 -8.03
N ILE A 137 -0.33 20.97 -8.40
CA ILE A 137 -1.38 21.94 -8.76
C ILE A 137 -2.19 21.46 -9.96
N VAL A 138 -1.54 20.94 -11.01
CA VAL A 138 -2.23 20.42 -12.19
C VAL A 138 -3.13 19.24 -11.82
N MET A 139 -2.61 18.27 -11.05
CA MET A 139 -3.39 17.11 -10.61
C MET A 139 -4.57 17.52 -9.71
N ALA A 140 -4.37 18.49 -8.81
CA ALA A 140 -5.42 19.03 -7.95
C ALA A 140 -6.50 19.79 -8.75
N ALA A 141 -6.11 20.51 -9.82
CA ALA A 141 -7.06 21.18 -10.70
C ALA A 141 -7.94 20.16 -11.46
N ILE A 142 -7.35 19.06 -11.92
CA ILE A 142 -8.08 17.96 -12.57
C ILE A 142 -9.03 17.29 -11.57
N GLU A 143 -8.57 16.99 -10.36
CA GLU A 143 -9.39 16.41 -9.30
C GLU A 143 -10.59 17.31 -8.96
N LEU A 144 -10.36 18.62 -8.80
CA LEU A 144 -11.43 19.59 -8.54
C LEU A 144 -12.45 19.64 -9.68
N SER A 145 -11.99 19.59 -10.93
CA SER A 145 -12.86 19.57 -12.11
C SER A 145 -13.76 18.33 -12.10
N LEU A 146 -13.18 17.14 -11.86
CA LEU A 146 -13.93 15.88 -11.76
C LEU A 146 -14.97 15.88 -10.64
N LEU A 147 -14.65 16.50 -9.49
CA LEU A 147 -15.57 16.62 -8.36
C LEU A 147 -16.74 17.58 -8.65
N ILE A 148 -16.56 18.57 -9.52
CA ILE A 148 -17.61 19.51 -9.92
C ILE A 148 -18.51 18.91 -11.01
N ASP A 149 -17.91 18.29 -12.04
CA ASP A 149 -18.64 17.84 -13.22
C ASP A 149 -19.55 16.63 -12.95
N LYS A 150 -19.19 15.76 -12.00
CA LYS A 150 -19.90 14.49 -11.74
C LYS A 150 -20.31 14.37 -10.26
N PRO A 151 -21.48 14.95 -9.87
CA PRO A 151 -21.91 14.95 -8.47
C PRO A 151 -22.12 13.54 -7.91
N ASN A 152 -22.62 12.60 -8.72
CA ASN A 152 -22.86 11.21 -8.31
C ASN A 152 -21.56 10.51 -7.86
N ALA A 153 -20.48 10.64 -8.65
CA ALA A 153 -19.18 10.05 -8.33
C ALA A 153 -18.53 10.75 -7.12
N ARG A 154 -18.69 12.08 -7.02
CA ARG A 154 -18.22 12.86 -5.87
C ARG A 154 -18.80 12.38 -4.55
N TYR A 155 -20.12 12.21 -4.45
CA TYR A 155 -20.74 11.79 -3.18
C TYR A 155 -20.21 10.44 -2.73
N PHE A 156 -20.06 9.50 -3.67
CA PHE A 156 -19.50 8.19 -3.37
C PHE A 156 -18.03 8.28 -2.92
N ALA A 157 -17.18 9.01 -3.65
CA ALA A 157 -15.77 9.15 -3.31
C ALA A 157 -15.57 9.85 -1.95
N VAL A 158 -16.28 10.96 -1.71
CA VAL A 158 -16.18 11.73 -0.46
C VAL A 158 -16.68 10.92 0.73
N THR A 159 -17.76 10.14 0.59
CA THR A 159 -18.28 9.31 1.68
C THR A 159 -17.31 8.19 2.05
N ILE A 160 -16.75 7.46 1.07
CA ILE A 160 -15.74 6.43 1.34
C ILE A 160 -14.48 7.02 1.96
N LEU A 161 -14.01 8.17 1.45
CA LEU A 161 -12.85 8.85 1.99
C LEU A 161 -13.09 9.31 3.43
N ALA A 162 -14.24 9.93 3.71
CA ALA A 162 -14.60 10.35 5.06
C ALA A 162 -14.69 9.16 6.02
N VAL A 163 -15.37 8.08 5.63
CA VAL A 163 -15.46 6.86 6.43
C VAL A 163 -14.07 6.26 6.67
N GLY A 164 -13.22 6.18 5.65
CA GLY A 164 -11.86 5.67 5.75
C GLY A 164 -10.99 6.47 6.71
N LEU A 165 -11.04 7.81 6.64
CA LEU A 165 -10.30 8.70 7.54
C LEU A 165 -10.83 8.64 8.98
N ILE A 166 -12.16 8.59 9.17
CA ILE A 166 -12.77 8.45 10.50
C ILE A 166 -12.36 7.12 11.13
N LEU A 167 -12.44 6.02 10.40
CA LEU A 167 -12.01 4.71 10.88
C LEU A 167 -10.52 4.72 11.24
N ARG A 168 -9.67 5.34 10.41
CA ARG A 168 -8.24 5.48 10.70
C ARG A 168 -8.00 6.30 11.96
N GLY A 169 -8.65 7.45 12.11
CA GLY A 169 -8.55 8.30 13.30
C GLY A 169 -9.00 7.57 14.57
N LEU A 170 -10.14 6.88 14.54
CA LEU A 170 -10.64 6.10 15.68
C LEU A 170 -9.72 4.94 16.06
N VAL A 171 -9.11 4.28 15.08
CA VAL A 171 -8.11 3.24 15.33
C VAL A 171 -6.89 3.86 16.01
N GLN A 172 -6.36 4.97 15.50
CA GLN A 172 -5.20 5.67 16.08
C GLN A 172 -5.48 6.16 17.51
N GLU A 173 -6.64 6.76 17.79
CA GLU A 173 -7.01 7.19 19.14
C GLU A 173 -7.08 6.02 20.14
N ARG A 174 -7.70 4.91 19.73
CA ARG A 174 -7.74 3.68 20.54
C ARG A 174 -6.33 3.12 20.79
N ARG A 175 -5.40 3.29 19.85
CA ARG A 175 -3.99 2.91 20.04
C ARG A 175 -3.30 3.81 21.06
N MET A 176 -3.37 5.12 20.90
CA MET A 176 -2.76 6.04 21.87
C MET A 176 -3.27 5.77 23.28
N LYS A 177 -4.57 5.50 23.46
CA LYS A 177 -5.12 5.11 24.77
C LYS A 177 -4.59 3.76 25.29
N LYS A 178 -4.41 2.76 24.42
CA LYS A 178 -3.90 1.43 24.80
C LYS A 178 -2.39 1.38 25.02
N GLU A 179 -1.62 2.29 24.41
CA GLU A 179 -0.17 2.40 24.59
C GLU A 179 0.21 3.31 25.76
N VAL A 180 -0.65 4.27 26.12
CA VAL A 180 -0.48 5.12 27.32
C VAL A 180 -0.97 4.42 28.59
N ALA A 181 -1.99 3.55 28.53
CA ALA A 181 -2.49 2.82 29.69
C ALA A 181 -1.45 1.92 30.42
N PRO A 182 -0.49 1.26 29.74
CA PRO A 182 0.58 0.50 30.38
C PRO A 182 1.71 1.36 30.99
N LEU A 183 1.75 2.67 30.73
CA LEU A 183 2.77 3.58 31.25
C LEU A 183 2.35 4.32 32.52
N LEU A 184 1.11 4.13 32.99
CA LEU A 184 0.76 4.45 34.37
C LEU A 184 1.37 3.35 35.24
N PRO A 185 2.43 3.64 36.03
CA PRO A 185 3.05 2.63 36.84
C PRO A 185 1.98 2.07 37.76
N ALA A 186 1.77 0.75 37.68
CA ALA A 186 1.27 0.02 38.81
C ALA A 186 2.17 0.41 39.98
N SER A 187 1.63 1.25 40.87
CA SER A 187 2.25 1.59 42.13
C SER A 187 2.36 0.31 42.93
N THR A 188 3.43 -0.45 42.73
CA THR A 188 3.86 -1.46 43.68
C THR A 188 4.39 -0.73 44.90
N PRO A 189 3.73 -0.83 46.07
CA PRO A 189 4.27 -0.27 47.29
C PRO A 189 5.51 -1.09 47.69
N MET A 190 6.63 -0.38 47.81
CA MET A 190 7.65 -0.54 48.85
C MET A 190 8.08 -1.96 49.27
N GLN A 191 9.34 -2.30 48.97
CA GLN A 191 10.21 -2.90 50.00
C GLN A 191 11.65 -2.44 49.80
N LEU A 192 12.03 -1.40 50.54
CA LEU A 192 13.44 -1.19 50.90
C LEU A 192 13.80 -2.35 51.84
N THR A 193 14.68 -3.24 51.40
CA THR A 193 15.52 -4.00 52.33
C THR A 193 16.95 -3.88 51.85
N ARG A 194 17.64 -2.94 52.49
CA ARG A 194 19.09 -2.93 52.62
C ARG A 194 19.49 -4.23 53.30
N ASN A 195 20.43 -4.96 52.71
CA ASN A 195 21.47 -5.69 53.45
C ASN A 195 22.68 -5.89 52.54
N GLU A 196 23.82 -5.46 53.06
CA GLU A 196 25.15 -5.57 52.48
C GLU A 196 25.69 -7.02 52.53
N SER A 197 26.68 -7.24 51.66
CA SER A 197 27.80 -8.19 51.75
C SER A 197 27.54 -9.70 51.56
N ALA A 198 28.04 -10.26 50.44
CA ALA A 198 29.25 -11.10 50.42
C ALA A 198 29.57 -11.68 49.01
N SER A 199 30.77 -11.33 48.51
CA SER A 199 31.78 -12.14 47.78
C SER A 199 31.47 -13.07 46.59
N SER A 200 32.32 -12.91 45.56
CA SER A 200 32.83 -13.89 44.57
C SER A 200 31.81 -14.53 43.61
N ASP A 201 32.06 -14.79 42.32
CA ASP A 201 33.30 -14.95 41.57
C ASP A 201 32.98 -14.88 40.04
N ALA A 202 34.04 -14.77 39.23
CA ALA A 202 34.18 -15.14 37.82
C ALA A 202 32.96 -15.49 36.93
N GLY A 203 32.85 -14.75 35.82
CA GLY A 203 32.94 -15.38 34.50
C GLY A 203 31.66 -15.58 33.70
N THR A 204 31.77 -15.17 32.43
CA THR A 204 31.04 -15.68 31.25
C THR A 204 29.70 -15.02 30.95
N GLY A 205 29.72 -14.16 29.92
CA GLY A 205 28.53 -13.62 29.30
C GLY A 205 27.77 -14.69 28.53
N GLU A 206 26.44 -14.64 28.64
CA GLU A 206 25.53 -15.46 27.86
C GLU A 206 24.48 -14.55 27.21
N ALA A 207 24.42 -14.66 25.89
CA ALA A 207 23.50 -13.97 25.02
C ALA A 207 22.20 -14.77 24.95
N ILE A 208 21.09 -14.18 25.37
CA ILE A 208 19.77 -14.78 25.19
C ILE A 208 19.34 -14.57 23.73
N LEU A 209 19.46 -15.65 22.97
CA LEU A 209 19.14 -15.82 21.56
C LEU A 209 17.63 -16.03 21.37
N CYS A 210 17.01 -15.32 20.41
CA CYS A 210 15.66 -15.59 19.92
C CYS A 210 15.68 -16.77 18.93
N PRO A 211 14.76 -17.77 19.01
CA PRO A 211 14.62 -18.79 17.99
C PRO A 211 13.39 -18.53 17.09
N PHE A 212 13.62 -18.34 15.79
CA PHE A 212 12.91 -19.09 14.74
C PHE A 212 13.61 -18.87 13.39
N ALA A 213 14.34 -19.89 12.92
CA ALA A 213 14.83 -19.99 11.56
C ALA A 213 14.10 -21.17 10.90
N ALA A 214 13.45 -20.90 9.76
CA ALA A 214 12.96 -21.91 8.83
C ALA A 214 14.11 -22.30 7.86
N PRO A 215 14.10 -23.53 7.31
CA PRO A 215 15.25 -24.09 6.61
C PRO A 215 15.43 -23.47 5.22
N GLY A 216 16.61 -22.88 4.97
CA GLY A 216 17.05 -22.50 3.61
C GLY A 216 17.52 -21.07 3.41
N ALA A 217 17.43 -20.17 4.39
CA ALA A 217 17.94 -18.79 4.27
C ALA A 217 19.04 -18.52 5.31
N ARG A 218 20.18 -17.98 4.85
CA ARG A 218 21.31 -17.60 5.69
C ARG A 218 20.86 -16.56 6.75
N PRO A 219 21.17 -16.75 8.05
CA PRO A 219 20.72 -15.85 9.10
C PRO A 219 21.41 -14.49 9.03
N ILE A 220 20.64 -13.42 9.25
CA ILE A 220 21.05 -12.00 9.30
C ILE A 220 21.79 -11.71 10.62
N SER A 221 22.70 -12.60 11.04
CA SER A 221 23.46 -12.46 12.28
C SER A 221 24.83 -11.81 12.09
N LEU A 222 25.22 -11.49 10.84
CA LEU A 222 26.51 -10.81 10.57
C LEU A 222 26.44 -9.27 10.58
N CYS A 223 25.26 -8.66 10.62
CA CYS A 223 25.14 -7.19 10.55
C CYS A 223 25.10 -6.46 11.91
N ALA A 224 24.96 -7.17 13.03
CA ALA A 224 24.87 -6.51 14.35
C ALA A 224 26.20 -6.44 15.13
N ARG A 225 27.30 -7.03 14.63
CA ARG A 225 28.61 -7.04 15.32
C ARG A 225 29.69 -6.19 14.63
N ARG A 226 29.29 -5.09 13.97
CA ARG A 226 30.25 -4.06 13.54
C ARG A 226 29.71 -2.64 13.68
N ALA A 227 29.09 -2.34 14.81
CA ALA A 227 29.03 -0.97 15.30
C ALA A 227 30.34 -0.67 16.04
N ARG A 228 31.37 -0.24 15.29
CA ARG A 228 32.38 0.69 15.82
C ARG A 228 32.18 2.02 15.09
N PRO A 229 32.37 3.16 15.78
CA PRO A 229 32.11 4.48 15.21
C PRO A 229 33.31 4.87 14.34
N ALA A 230 33.18 4.71 13.02
CA ALA A 230 33.96 5.46 12.02
C ALA A 230 33.41 5.11 10.62
N ASP A 231 33.23 6.15 9.80
CA ASP A 231 32.92 6.15 8.37
C ASP A 231 31.51 5.76 7.90
N GLY A 232 30.75 6.80 7.55
CA GLY A 232 29.52 6.72 6.78
C GLY A 232 29.84 6.56 5.29
N SER A 233 29.68 5.36 4.74
CA SER A 233 29.61 5.15 3.29
C SER A 233 28.97 3.82 2.83
N ILE A 234 28.30 3.05 3.71
CA ILE A 234 27.89 1.66 3.37
C ILE A 234 26.36 1.47 3.31
N CYS A 235 25.56 2.54 3.48
CA CYS A 235 24.08 2.42 3.41
C CYS A 235 23.51 2.37 1.97
N SER A 236 24.34 2.40 0.93
CA SER A 236 23.84 2.43 -0.46
C SER A 236 23.66 1.04 -1.09
N SER A 237 24.31 -0.01 -0.58
CA SER A 237 24.34 -1.32 -1.27
C SER A 237 23.18 -2.26 -0.87
N CYS A 238 22.44 -1.95 0.20
CA CYS A 238 21.32 -2.79 0.65
C CYS A 238 19.97 -2.38 0.02
N ALA A 239 19.89 -1.21 -0.62
CA ALA A 239 18.68 -0.72 -1.27
C ALA A 239 18.45 -1.26 -2.69
N SER A 240 19.47 -1.87 -3.32
CA SER A 240 19.41 -2.26 -4.74
C SER A 240 19.00 -3.72 -5.00
N SER A 241 18.60 -4.48 -3.97
CA SER A 241 18.22 -5.90 -4.11
C SER A 241 16.77 -6.19 -3.74
N VAL A 242 15.89 -5.17 -3.76
CA VAL A 242 14.44 -5.31 -3.56
C VAL A 242 13.66 -4.66 -4.73
N LEU A 243 14.26 -4.64 -5.92
CA LEU A 243 13.59 -4.42 -7.20
C LEU A 243 13.74 -5.68 -8.04
#